data_AF-A0A6D2CRV8-F1
#
_entry.id   AF-A0A6D2CRV8-F1
#
_cell.length_a   1.000
_cell.length_b   1.000
_cell.length_c   1.000
_cell.angle_alpha   90.00
_cell.angle_beta   90.00
_cell.angle_gamma   90.00
#
_symmetry.space_group_name_H-M   'P 1'
#
loop_
_entity.id
_entity.type
_entity.pdbx_description
1 polymer ?
#
loop_
_entity_poly.entity_id
_entity_poly.type
_entity_poly.pdbx_seq_one_letter_code
_entity_poly.pdbx_strand_id
1 'polypeptide(L)' 'LTGLVCGKDAIALSGVTSPMFYAAKRFNPKEFPQEIYHETEGYIWYRKQDIVDFFAKHPARRYGSKYNG' A
#
# COMPACT_ATOMS: atom_id res chain seq x y z
N LEU A 1 -10.56 1.68 17.17
CA LEU A 1 -10.56 3.10 16.78
C LEU A 1 -9.34 3.52 15.93
N THR A 2 -8.55 2.61 15.35
CA THR A 2 -7.33 2.98 14.59
C THR A 2 -7.11 2.06 13.39
N GLY A 3 -8.03 2.10 12.41
CA GLY A 3 -7.92 1.33 11.17
C GLY A 3 -7.26 2.10 10.02
N LEU A 4 -6.81 3.33 10.26
CA LEU A 4 -6.16 4.17 9.25
C LEU A 4 -4.65 4.14 9.43
N VAL A 5 -3.93 4.16 8.32
CA VAL A 5 -2.47 4.16 8.23
C VAL A 5 -2.04 5.27 7.30
N CYS A 6 -0.93 5.95 7.64
CA CYS A 6 -0.37 6.97 6.77
C CYS A 6 0.27 6.32 5.52
N GLY A 7 0.54 7.10 4.48
CA GLY A 7 1.14 6.57 3.24
C GLY A 7 2.44 5.79 3.46
N LYS A 8 3.30 6.20 4.41
CA LYS A 8 4.54 5.47 4.74
C LYS A 8 4.24 4.10 5.35
N ASP A 9 3.30 4.03 6.28
CA ASP A 9 2.88 2.78 6.92
C ASP A 9 2.16 1.86 5.92
N ALA A 10 1.37 2.42 5.01
CA ALA A 10 0.72 1.68 3.93
C ALA A 10 1.75 1.00 3.00
N ILE A 11 2.83 1.72 2.64
CA ILE A 11 3.94 1.15 1.87
C ILE A 11 4.62 0.03 2.69
N ALA A 12 4.92 0.25 3.96
CA ALA A 12 5.53 -0.77 4.80
C ALA A 12 4.66 -2.05 4.91
N LEU A 13 3.35 -1.88 5.09
CA LEU A 13 2.38 -2.97 5.16
C LEU A 13 2.23 -3.74 3.85
N SER A 14 2.36 -3.06 2.71
CA SER A 14 2.28 -3.69 1.39
C SER A 14 3.43 -4.66 1.10
N GLY A 15 4.56 -4.54 1.83
CA GLY A 15 5.76 -5.34 1.60
C GLY A 15 6.46 -5.05 0.26
N VAL A 16 6.11 -3.94 -0.41
CA VAL A 16 6.73 -3.51 -1.67
C VAL A 16 7.53 -2.22 -1.50
N THR A 17 8.37 -1.91 -2.48
CA THR A 17 9.07 -0.63 -2.51
C THR A 17 8.09 0.50 -2.84
N SER A 18 8.42 1.72 -2.38
CA SER A 18 7.60 2.92 -2.64
C SER A 18 7.28 3.14 -4.14
N PRO A 19 8.23 3.00 -5.09
CA PRO A 19 7.90 3.08 -6.52
C PRO A 19 6.88 2.03 -6.98
N MET A 20 6.97 0.80 -6.48
CA MET A 20 6.00 -0.25 -6.81
C MET A 20 4.62 0.03 -6.24
N PHE A 21 4.54 0.60 -5.04
CA PHE A 21 3.28 1.02 -4.43
C PHE A 21 2.57 2.05 -5.30
N TYR A 22 3.27 3.12 -5.72
CA TYR A 22 2.69 4.14 -6.59
C TYR A 22 2.40 3.63 -8.01
N ALA A 23 3.22 2.69 -8.51
CA ALA A 23 2.91 2.00 -9.76
C ALA A 23 1.61 1.21 -9.65
N ALA A 24 1.38 0.49 -8.55
CA ALA A 24 0.14 -0.25 -8.32
C ALA A 24 -1.08 0.67 -8.31
N LYS A 25 -0.97 1.86 -7.71
CA LYS A 25 -2.00 2.92 -7.77
C LYS A 25 -2.26 3.38 -9.21
N ARG A 26 -1.20 3.60 -10.00
CA ARG A 26 -1.30 4.09 -11.39
C ARG A 26 -1.90 3.04 -12.34
N PHE A 27 -1.54 1.77 -12.18
CA PHE A 27 -1.98 0.68 -13.06
C PHE A 27 -3.35 0.12 -12.68
N ASN A 28 -3.74 0.21 -11.40
CA ASN A 28 -5.03 -0.30 -10.90
C ASN A 28 -5.88 0.78 -10.21
N PRO A 29 -6.12 1.95 -10.81
CA PRO A 29 -6.71 3.10 -10.11
C PRO A 29 -8.14 2.86 -9.58
N LYS A 30 -8.87 1.89 -10.15
CA LYS A 30 -10.24 1.53 -9.71
C LYS A 30 -10.27 0.54 -8.54
N GLU A 31 -9.25 -0.31 -8.43
CA GLU A 31 -9.16 -1.33 -7.38
C GLU A 31 -8.23 -0.90 -6.24
N PHE A 32 -7.35 0.07 -6.49
CA PHE A 32 -6.41 0.53 -5.50
C PHE A 32 -7.13 1.17 -4.30
N PRO A 33 -6.64 0.94 -3.06
CA PRO A 33 -7.27 1.48 -1.86
C PRO A 33 -7.46 2.99 -1.91
N GLN A 34 -8.68 3.42 -1.62
CA GLN A 34 -9.05 4.82 -1.68
C GLN A 34 -8.39 5.63 -0.55
N GLU A 35 -8.00 6.85 -0.89
CA GLU A 35 -7.49 7.84 0.06
C GLU A 35 -8.66 8.36 0.90
N ILE A 36 -8.64 8.07 2.19
CA ILE A 36 -9.72 8.44 3.12
C ILE A 36 -9.59 9.91 3.50
N TYR A 37 -8.34 10.36 3.69
CA TYR A 37 -8.04 11.72 4.07
C TYR A 37 -6.75 12.16 3.40
N HIS A 38 -6.76 13.39 2.89
CA HIS A 38 -5.62 14.06 2.31
C HIS A 38 -5.43 15.36 3.07
N GLU A 39 -4.42 15.41 3.94
CA GLU A 39 -4.07 16.63 4.66
C GLU A 39 -3.49 17.67 3.69
N THR A 40 -3.62 18.95 4.06
CA THR A 40 -3.02 20.07 3.33
C THR A 40 -1.50 19.97 3.21
N GLU A 41 -0.85 19.22 4.08
CA GLU A 41 0.60 18.95 4.04
C GLU A 41 0.98 17.73 3.17
N GLY A 42 0.01 17.13 2.48
CA GLY A 42 0.24 15.97 1.60
C GLY A 42 0.32 14.63 2.34
N TYR A 43 -0.10 14.57 3.62
CA TYR A 43 -0.26 13.30 4.31
C TYR A 43 -1.54 12.61 3.84
N ILE A 44 -1.36 11.41 3.30
CA ILE A 44 -2.43 10.56 2.80
C ILE A 44 -2.69 9.45 3.79
N TRP A 45 -3.97 9.23 4.09
CA TRP A 45 -4.42 8.18 4.98
C TRP A 45 -5.21 7.11 4.22
N TYR A 46 -4.84 5.86 4.44
CA TYR A 46 -5.50 4.68 3.85
C TYR A 46 -6.13 3.83 4.95
N ARG A 47 -7.16 3.06 4.62
CA ARG A 47 -7.58 1.95 5.48
C ARG A 47 -6.54 0.84 5.42
N LYS A 48 -6.08 0.44 6.61
CA LYS A 48 -5.10 -0.64 6.79
C LYS A 48 -5.54 -1.92 6.08
N GLN A 49 -6.80 -2.32 6.27
CA GLN A 49 -7.30 -3.59 5.73
C GLN A 49 -7.32 -3.57 4.21
N ASP A 50 -7.80 -2.48 3.60
CA ASP A 50 -7.86 -2.34 2.15
C ASP A 50 -6.47 -2.44 1.50
N ILE A 51 -5.42 -1.88 2.13
CA ILE A 51 -4.04 -2.03 1.68
C ILE A 51 -3.59 -3.49 1.73
N VAL A 52 -3.81 -4.16 2.86
CA VAL A 52 -3.42 -5.58 3.03
C VAL A 52 -4.15 -6.46 2.02
N ASP A 53 -5.46 -6.28 1.85
CA ASP A 53 -6.28 -7.08 0.95
C ASP A 53 -5.92 -6.85 -0.52
N PHE A 54 -5.66 -5.59 -0.92
CA PHE A 54 -5.25 -5.26 -2.27
C PHE A 54 -3.93 -5.95 -2.65
N PHE A 55 -2.90 -5.87 -1.81
CA PHE A 55 -1.60 -6.48 -2.09
C PHE A 55 -1.58 -8.00 -1.85
N ALA A 56 -2.53 -8.56 -1.10
CA ALA A 56 -2.77 -10.00 -1.05
C ALA A 56 -3.38 -10.53 -2.36
N LYS A 57 -4.31 -9.77 -2.96
CA LYS A 57 -4.91 -10.09 -4.27
C LYS A 57 -3.95 -9.84 -5.44
N HIS A 58 -3.12 -8.81 -5.31
CA HIS A 58 -2.11 -8.40 -6.30
C HIS A 58 -0.70 -8.56 -5.73
N PRO A 59 -0.23 -9.80 -5.49
CA PRO A 59 1.08 -10.02 -4.92
C PRO A 59 2.14 -9.48 -5.87
N ALA A 60 2.90 -8.48 -5.42
CA ALA A 60 4.10 -8.11 -6.13
C ALA A 60 5.01 -9.33 -6.19
N ARG A 61 5.47 -9.70 -7.39
CA ARG A 61 6.46 -10.77 -7.55
C ARG A 61 7.64 -10.39 -6.67
N ARG A 62 7.82 -11.10 -5.55
CA ARG A 62 8.94 -10.88 -4.62
C ARG A 62 10.22 -11.08 -5.41
N TYR A 63 10.84 -9.99 -5.88
CA TYR A 63 12.19 -10.04 -6.39
C TYR A 63 13.10 -10.12 -5.16
N GLY A 64 13.35 -11.35 -4.70
CA GLY A 64 14.18 -11.64 -3.54
C GLY A 64 13.48 -12.37 -2.40
N SER A 65 12.89 -13.55 -2.67
CA SER A 65 12.79 -14.57 -1.62
C SER A 65 14.13 -15.32 -1.54
N LYS A 66 15.15 -14.64 -1.02
CA LYS A 66 16.39 -15.26 -0.52
C LYS A 66 16.77 -14.50 0.74
N TYR A 67 16.12 -14.81 1.85
CA TYR A 67 16.70 -14.74 3.19
C TYR A 67 15.78 -15.51 4.14
N ASN A 68 16.21 -16.74 4.43
CA ASN A 68 16.15 -17.45 5.72
C ASN A 68 16.02 -18.96 5.48
N GLY A 69 17.20 -19.59 5.38
CA GLY A 69 17.48 -21.01 5.60
C GLY A 69 18.88 -21.07 6.16
#